data_AF-A0A967SQD5-F1
#
_entry.id   AF-A0A967SQD5-F1
#
_cell.length_a   1.000
_cell.length_b   1.000
_cell.length_c   1.000
_cell.angle_alpha   90.00
_cell.angle_beta   90.00
_cell.angle_gamma   90.00
#
_symmetry.space_group_name_H-M   'P 1'
#
loop_
_entity.id
_entity.type
_entity.pdbx_description
1 polymer ?
#
loop_
_entity_poly.entity_id
_entity_poly.type
_entity_poly.pdbx_seq_one_letter_code
_entity_poly.pdbx_strand_id
1 'polypeptide(L)'
;DGFAAEPHWADRVTPVLEDLLIVLDRLARGLDRIRKAMLDDRRWTERLEEQLVELSAVASRTRAVADGLRTALTPKDDGVPVVRWLERRTGRREPWVAAYAAPIDLSDTLRESLFEQQDTAVLTSATLATRDGFGFL
;
A
#
# COMPACT_ATOMS: atom_id res chain seq x y z
N ASP A 1 16.54 -3.67 10.39
CA ASP A 1 16.91 -2.30 9.93
C ASP A 1 17.15 -1.39 11.15
N GLY A 2 17.64 -0.14 11.01
CA GLY A 2 17.85 0.77 12.17
C GLY A 2 16.57 1.20 12.88
N PHE A 3 15.42 0.94 12.26
CA PHE A 3 14.07 1.25 12.73
C PHE A 3 13.53 0.18 13.68
N ALA A 4 13.79 -1.10 13.41
CA ALA A 4 13.54 -2.22 14.32
C ALA A 4 14.32 -2.13 15.63
N ALA A 5 15.47 -1.44 15.60
CA ALA A 5 16.35 -1.26 16.76
C ALA A 5 15.88 -0.18 17.74
N GLU A 6 14.86 0.61 17.41
CA GLU A 6 14.31 1.67 18.27
C GLU A 6 13.34 1.07 19.31
N PRO A 7 13.69 1.05 20.62
CA PRO A 7 12.89 0.36 21.64
C PRO A 7 11.47 0.92 21.76
N HIS A 8 11.30 2.23 21.60
CA HIS A 8 9.99 2.86 21.63
C HIS A 8 9.07 2.39 20.50
N TRP A 9 9.63 2.00 19.35
CA TRP A 9 8.86 1.48 18.24
C TRP A 9 8.27 0.10 18.58
N ALA A 10 9.12 -0.80 19.03
CA ALA A 10 8.75 -2.16 19.42
C ALA A 10 7.73 -2.17 20.57
N ASP A 11 7.92 -1.33 21.59
CA ASP A 11 7.10 -1.36 22.80
C ASP A 11 5.74 -0.65 22.66
N ARG A 12 5.63 0.33 21.75
CA ARG A 12 4.48 1.23 21.69
C ARG A 12 3.77 1.23 20.35
N VAL A 13 4.53 1.22 19.25
CA VAL A 13 3.96 1.39 17.92
C VAL A 13 3.53 0.05 17.34
N THR A 14 4.37 -0.98 17.45
CA THR A 14 4.06 -2.31 16.93
C THR A 14 2.74 -2.87 17.49
N PRO A 15 2.48 -2.88 18.81
CA PRO A 15 1.23 -3.45 19.34
C PRO A 15 -0.01 -2.68 18.86
N VAL A 16 0.07 -1.34 18.84
CA VAL A 16 -1.04 -0.48 18.39
C VAL A 16 -1.29 -0.67 16.88
N LEU A 17 -0.23 -0.84 16.09
CA LEU A 17 -0.34 -1.15 14.67
C LEU A 17 -1.02 -2.50 14.45
N GLU A 18 -0.61 -3.55 15.18
CA GLU A 18 -1.20 -4.88 15.08
C GLU A 18 -2.70 -4.86 15.41
N ASP A 19 -3.09 -4.21 16.52
CA ASP A 19 -4.49 -4.04 16.89
C ASP A 19 -5.30 -3.30 15.81
N LEU A 20 -4.73 -2.21 15.27
CA LEU A 20 -5.37 -1.45 14.20
C LEU A 20 -5.54 -2.30 12.93
N LEU A 21 -4.53 -3.07 12.54
CA LEU A 21 -4.58 -3.96 11.37
C LEU A 21 -5.65 -5.03 11.53
N ILE A 22 -5.82 -5.60 12.74
CA ILE A 22 -6.88 -6.55 13.06
C ILE A 22 -8.26 -5.90 12.87
N VAL A 23 -8.44 -4.67 13.37
CA VAL A 23 -9.71 -3.94 13.25
C VAL A 23 -10.03 -3.62 11.78
N LEU A 24 -9.04 -3.17 11.00
CA LEU A 24 -9.22 -2.85 9.57
C LEU A 24 -9.55 -4.10 8.75
N ASP A 25 -8.86 -5.22 9.00
CA ASP A 25 -9.16 -6.50 8.33
C ASP A 25 -10.58 -6.99 8.69
N ARG A 26 -10.96 -6.92 9.96
CA ARG A 26 -12.32 -7.27 10.41
C ARG A 26 -13.39 -6.40 9.74
N LEU A 27 -13.14 -5.10 9.58
CA LEU A 27 -14.02 -4.18 8.88
C LEU A 27 -14.16 -4.58 7.40
N ALA A 28 -13.05 -4.76 6.69
CA ALA A 28 -13.05 -5.14 5.28
C ALA A 28 -13.80 -6.47 5.05
N ARG A 29 -13.56 -7.49 5.88
CA ARG A 29 -14.30 -8.76 5.85
C ARG A 29 -15.78 -8.61 6.20
N GLY A 30 -16.12 -7.68 7.08
CA GLY A 30 -17.51 -7.34 7.39
C GLY A 30 -18.24 -6.80 6.17
N LEU A 31 -17.62 -5.85 5.46
CA LEU A 31 -18.16 -5.25 4.24
C LEU A 31 -18.33 -6.29 3.13
N ASP A 32 -17.35 -7.18 2.93
CA ASP A 32 -17.47 -8.28 1.96
C ASP A 32 -18.64 -9.22 2.28
N ARG A 33 -18.81 -9.56 3.57
CA ARG A 33 -19.90 -10.46 4.00
C ARG A 33 -21.26 -9.85 3.73
N ILE A 34 -21.42 -8.56 4.00
CA ILE A 34 -22.66 -7.83 3.68
C ILE A 34 -22.87 -7.86 2.16
N ARG A 35 -21.85 -7.53 1.36
CA ARG A 35 -21.95 -7.55 -0.11
C ARG A 35 -22.37 -8.92 -0.62
N LYS A 36 -21.71 -9.98 -0.15
CA LYS A 36 -21.98 -11.37 -0.54
C LYS A 36 -23.42 -11.76 -0.21
N ALA A 37 -23.87 -11.49 1.01
CA ALA A 37 -25.23 -11.81 1.43
C ALA A 37 -26.30 -11.09 0.58
N MET A 38 -26.01 -9.88 0.10
CA MET A 38 -26.91 -9.16 -0.81
C MET A 38 -26.86 -9.70 -2.25
N LEU A 39 -25.69 -10.14 -2.71
CA LEU A 39 -25.53 -10.73 -4.05
C LEU A 39 -26.24 -12.08 -4.20
N ASP A 40 -26.43 -12.81 -3.10
CA ASP A 40 -27.11 -14.10 -3.07
C ASP A 40 -28.63 -13.98 -3.36
N ASP A 41 -29.22 -12.79 -3.30
CA ASP A 41 -30.63 -12.52 -3.61
C ASP A 41 -30.76 -11.53 -4.77
N ARG A 42 -31.25 -12.03 -5.91
CA ARG A 42 -31.41 -11.28 -7.16
C ARG A 42 -32.21 -9.97 -6.99
N ARG A 43 -33.19 -9.94 -6.06
CA ARG A 43 -33.98 -8.74 -5.79
C ARG A 43 -33.12 -7.60 -5.26
N TRP A 44 -32.14 -7.90 -4.40
CA TRP A 44 -31.23 -6.91 -3.84
C TRP A 44 -30.15 -6.53 -4.83
N THR A 45 -29.62 -7.50 -5.59
CA THR A 45 -28.62 -7.24 -6.65
C THR A 45 -29.11 -6.22 -7.67
N GLU A 46 -30.35 -6.36 -8.17
CA GLU A 46 -30.92 -5.42 -9.15
C GLU A 46 -31.26 -4.05 -8.54
N ARG A 47 -31.65 -4.01 -7.25
CA ARG A 47 -32.05 -2.76 -6.58
C ARG A 47 -30.88 -1.95 -6.03
N LEU A 48 -29.77 -2.59 -5.71
CA LEU A 48 -28.64 -2.02 -4.96
C LEU A 48 -27.32 -2.08 -5.75
N GLU A 49 -27.36 -2.23 -7.07
CA GLU A 49 -26.16 -2.40 -7.91
C GLU A 49 -25.07 -1.36 -7.60
N GLU A 50 -25.42 -0.07 -7.61
CA GLU A 50 -24.50 1.03 -7.30
C GLU A 50 -23.92 0.93 -5.88
N GLN A 51 -24.77 0.66 -4.89
CA GLN A 51 -24.35 0.52 -3.48
C GLN A 51 -23.43 -0.70 -3.28
N LEU A 52 -23.63 -1.78 -4.04
CA LEU A 52 -22.77 -2.96 -3.98
C LEU A 52 -21.40 -2.67 -4.59
N VAL A 53 -21.33 -1.86 -5.65
CA VAL A 53 -20.07 -1.34 -6.21
C VAL A 53 -19.35 -0.46 -5.18
N GLU A 54 -20.06 0.49 -4.56
CA GLU A 54 -19.49 1.36 -3.52
C GLU A 54 -19.01 0.55 -2.31
N LEU A 55 -19.77 -0.45 -1.86
CA LEU A 55 -19.39 -1.31 -0.75
C LEU A 55 -18.11 -2.09 -1.05
N SER A 56 -17.97 -2.59 -2.29
CA SER A 56 -16.73 -3.19 -2.78
C SER A 56 -15.57 -2.19 -2.75
N ALA A 57 -15.79 -0.97 -3.24
CA ALA A 57 -14.77 0.07 -3.28
C ALA A 57 -14.31 0.47 -1.88
N VAL A 58 -15.23 0.61 -0.90
CA VAL A 58 -14.88 0.87 0.50
C VAL A 58 -14.07 -0.28 1.08
N ALA A 59 -14.48 -1.53 0.88
CA ALA A 59 -13.74 -2.69 1.38
C ALA A 59 -12.31 -2.74 0.83
N SER A 60 -12.14 -2.49 -0.48
CA SER A 60 -10.83 -2.41 -1.12
C SER A 60 -9.98 -1.27 -0.58
N ARG A 61 -10.56 -0.07 -0.37
CA ARG A 61 -9.85 1.06 0.26
C ARG A 61 -9.41 0.74 1.69
N THR A 62 -10.24 0.07 2.48
CA THR A 62 -9.88 -0.35 3.84
C THR A 62 -8.69 -1.30 3.84
N ARG A 63 -8.66 -2.29 2.94
CA ARG A 63 -7.50 -3.18 2.78
C ARG A 63 -6.25 -2.42 2.35
N ALA A 64 -6.38 -1.53 1.37
CA ALA A 64 -5.26 -0.72 0.89
C ALA A 64 -4.65 0.15 2.02
N VAL A 65 -5.46 0.69 2.93
CA VAL A 65 -4.96 1.41 4.11
C VAL A 65 -4.21 0.46 5.05
N ALA A 66 -4.75 -0.74 5.32
CA ALA A 66 -4.07 -1.73 6.17
C ALA A 66 -2.73 -2.16 5.57
N ASP A 67 -2.68 -2.44 4.27
CA ASP A 67 -1.47 -2.83 3.56
C ASP A 67 -0.44 -1.70 3.50
N GLY A 68 -0.89 -0.46 3.28
CA GLY A 68 -0.05 0.73 3.33
C GLY A 68 0.57 0.95 4.71
N LEU A 69 -0.23 0.84 5.78
CA LEU A 69 0.27 0.94 7.16
C LEU A 69 1.26 -0.19 7.49
N ARG A 70 0.94 -1.43 7.11
CA ARG A 70 1.86 -2.57 7.29
C ARG A 70 3.18 -2.31 6.58
N THR A 71 3.15 -1.86 5.33
CA THR A 71 4.35 -1.57 4.54
C THR A 71 5.18 -0.43 5.14
N ALA A 72 4.51 0.65 5.55
CA ALA A 72 5.19 1.84 6.05
C ALA A 72 5.72 1.71 7.47
N LEU A 73 5.06 0.92 8.32
CA LEU A 73 5.29 0.92 9.77
C LEU A 73 5.84 -0.42 10.32
N THR A 74 5.87 -1.48 9.51
CA THR A 74 6.49 -2.76 9.91
C THR A 74 7.95 -2.75 9.46
N PRO A 75 8.91 -2.85 10.41
CA PRO A 75 10.30 -3.11 10.07
C PRO A 75 10.40 -4.47 9.33
N LYS A 76 11.21 -4.54 8.27
CA LYS A 76 11.49 -5.80 7.57
C LYS A 76 13.00 -5.98 7.49
N ASP A 77 13.48 -7.15 7.88
CA ASP A 77 14.91 -7.47 7.86
C ASP A 77 15.39 -8.09 6.54
N ASP A 78 14.47 -8.47 5.64
CA ASP A 78 14.72 -9.31 4.45
C ASP A 78 14.16 -8.75 3.13
N GLY A 79 13.72 -7.49 3.11
CA GLY A 79 13.10 -6.86 1.92
C GLY A 79 13.98 -5.84 1.19
N VAL A 80 13.49 -5.36 0.03
CA VAL A 80 14.08 -4.21 -0.70
C VAL A 80 14.27 -3.04 0.28
N PRO A 81 15.46 -2.41 0.34
CA PRO A 81 15.68 -1.25 1.19
C PRO A 81 14.65 -0.16 0.89
N VAL A 82 13.91 0.27 1.91
CA VAL A 82 12.88 1.31 1.78
C VAL A 82 13.18 2.50 2.70
N VAL A 83 12.98 3.71 2.17
CA VAL A 83 12.92 4.93 2.98
C VAL A 83 11.51 5.08 3.50
N ARG A 84 11.38 5.42 4.79
CA ARG A 84 10.10 5.62 5.47
C ARG A 84 10.05 7.00 6.11
N TRP A 85 8.90 7.66 6.03
CA TRP A 85 8.69 8.95 6.69
C TRP A 85 7.23 9.16 7.08
N LEU A 86 7.02 10.05 8.06
CA LEU A 86 5.70 10.50 8.49
C LEU A 86 5.51 11.97 8.14
N GLU A 87 4.38 12.30 7.55
CA GLU A 87 3.96 13.70 7.38
C GLU A 87 2.79 13.99 8.30
N ARG A 88 2.93 15.01 9.14
CA ARG A 88 1.82 15.58 9.89
C ARG A 88 1.33 16.83 9.19
N ARG A 89 0.07 16.83 8.75
CA ARG A 89 -0.56 18.05 8.22
C ARG A 89 -1.41 18.69 9.29
N THR A 90 -1.09 19.95 9.58
CA THR A 90 -1.84 20.83 10.47
C THR A 90 -2.32 22.04 9.67
N GLY A 91 -3.63 22.30 9.66
CA GLY A 91 -4.24 23.39 8.91
C GLY A 91 -5.66 23.68 9.38
N ARG A 92 -6.48 24.36 8.56
CA ARG A 92 -7.87 24.70 8.91
C ARG A 92 -8.82 23.49 8.95
N ARG A 93 -8.38 22.33 8.47
CA ARG A 93 -9.07 21.02 8.54
C ARG A 93 -8.51 20.20 9.69
N GLU A 94 -9.23 19.15 10.07
CA GLU A 94 -8.79 18.18 11.08
C GLU A 94 -7.35 17.70 10.79
N PRO A 95 -6.49 17.68 11.83
CA PRO A 95 -5.11 17.26 11.67
C PRO A 95 -5.05 15.78 11.30
N TRP A 96 -4.15 15.42 10.38
CA TRP A 96 -3.91 14.04 10.01
C TRP A 96 -2.42 13.75 9.88
N VAL A 97 -2.09 12.46 10.00
CA VAL A 97 -0.74 11.93 9.81
C VAL A 97 -0.80 10.93 8.66
N ALA A 98 0.11 11.02 7.69
CA ALA A 98 0.34 9.96 6.71
C ALA A 98 1.68 9.31 6.97
N ALA A 99 1.72 8.00 6.73
CA ALA A 99 2.92 7.20 6.70
C ALA A 99 3.24 6.83 5.26
N TYR A 100 4.51 6.95 4.89
CA TYR A 100 5.00 6.66 3.56
C TYR A 100 6.16 5.69 3.62
N ALA A 101 6.27 4.85 2.59
CA ALA A 101 7.42 4.03 2.31
C ALA A 101 7.70 4.03 0.80
N ALA A 102 8.97 4.18 0.43
CA ALA A 102 9.42 4.12 -0.95
C ALA A 102 10.70 3.26 -1.05
N PRO A 103 10.77 2.30 -1.99
CA PRO A 103 11.98 1.54 -2.24
C PRO A 103 13.09 2.48 -2.73
N ILE A 104 14.32 2.23 -2.28
CA ILE A 104 15.52 2.97 -2.70
C ILE A 104 15.97 2.49 -4.07
N ASP A 105 15.80 1.20 -4.33
CA ASP A 105 16.22 0.54 -5.55
C ASP A 105 15.04 -0.23 -6.15
N LEU A 106 14.81 -0.04 -7.44
CA LEU A 106 13.76 -0.68 -8.22
C LEU A 106 14.32 -1.66 -9.26
N SER A 107 15.64 -1.83 -9.33
CA SER A 107 16.33 -2.56 -10.40
C SER A 107 15.84 -4.00 -10.51
N ASP A 108 15.77 -4.73 -9.39
CA ASP A 108 15.29 -6.12 -9.39
C ASP A 108 13.80 -6.20 -9.75
N THR A 109 12.99 -5.26 -9.27
CA THR A 109 11.56 -5.22 -9.60
C THR A 109 11.34 -5.00 -11.09
N LEU A 110 12.07 -4.07 -11.70
CA LEU A 110 12.02 -3.81 -13.14
C LEU A 110 12.59 -4.98 -13.95
N ARG A 111 13.66 -5.62 -13.48
CA ARG A 111 14.21 -6.83 -14.10
C ARG A 111 13.15 -7.92 -14.18
N GLU A 112 12.59 -8.33 -13.05
CA GLU A 112 11.67 -9.47 -12.95
C GLU A 112 10.30 -9.19 -13.58
N SER A 113 9.79 -7.97 -13.41
CA SER A 113 8.40 -7.64 -13.81
C SER A 113 8.28 -7.06 -15.21
N LEU A 114 9.38 -6.55 -15.78
CA LEU A 114 9.37 -5.89 -17.09
C LEU A 114 10.39 -6.48 -18.05
N PHE A 115 11.67 -6.50 -17.69
CA PHE A 115 12.72 -6.85 -18.66
C PHE A 115 12.83 -8.34 -18.95
N GLU A 116 12.65 -9.21 -17.94
CA GLU A 116 12.66 -10.67 -18.13
C GLU A 116 11.36 -11.20 -18.74
N GLN A 117 10.26 -10.46 -18.57
CA GLN A 117 8.95 -10.85 -19.13
C GLN A 117 8.84 -10.57 -20.64
N GLN A 118 9.79 -9.84 -21.23
CA GLN A 118 9.72 -9.38 -22.61
C GLN A 118 11.00 -9.76 -23.36
N ASP A 119 10.86 -10.31 -24.57
CA ASP A 119 12.02 -10.67 -25.41
C ASP A 119 12.86 -9.46 -25.85
N THR A 120 12.25 -8.27 -25.89
CA THR A 120 12.92 -7.03 -26.28
C THR A 120 12.24 -5.83 -25.62
N ALA A 121 13.04 -4.91 -25.06
CA ALA A 121 12.58 -3.64 -24.53
C ALA A 121 13.29 -2.47 -25.24
N VAL A 122 12.52 -1.47 -25.70
CA VAL A 122 13.07 -0.25 -26.31
C VAL A 122 12.84 0.92 -25.36
N LEU A 123 13.94 1.46 -24.79
CA LEU A 123 13.88 2.68 -23.98
C LEU A 123 14.19 3.89 -24.86
N THR A 124 13.25 4.83 -24.95
CA THR A 124 13.42 6.06 -25.73
C THR A 124 12.93 7.28 -24.96
N SER A 125 13.78 8.29 -24.85
CA SER A 125 13.46 9.59 -24.29
C SER A 125 14.51 10.61 -24.73
N ALA A 126 14.12 11.88 -24.85
CA ALA A 126 15.02 12.98 -25.16
C ALA A 126 16.01 13.30 -24.02
N THR A 127 15.76 12.81 -22.80
CA THR A 127 16.56 13.10 -21.60
C THR A 127 17.02 11.82 -20.90
N LEU A 128 17.30 10.76 -21.68
CA LEU A 128 17.65 9.45 -21.12
C LEU A 128 19.10 9.36 -20.64
N ALA A 129 20.01 10.27 -21.01
CA ALA A 129 21.40 10.24 -20.58
C ALA A 129 21.64 11.15 -19.37
N THR A 130 22.55 10.75 -18.47
CA THR A 130 23.10 11.63 -17.43
C THR A 130 24.59 11.80 -17.64
N ARG A 131 25.07 13.06 -17.61
CA ARG A 131 26.46 13.38 -18.00
C ARG A 131 26.75 12.81 -19.40
N ASP A 132 27.73 11.92 -19.50
CA ASP A 132 28.26 11.42 -20.77
C ASP A 132 27.74 10.02 -21.16
N GLY A 133 26.65 9.52 -20.54
CA GLY A 133 26.13 8.20 -20.93
C GLY A 133 24.88 7.71 -20.20
N PHE A 134 24.63 6.41 -20.35
CA PHE A 134 23.43 5.70 -19.88
C PHE A 134 23.68 4.79 -18.68
N GLY A 135 24.83 4.88 -18.00
CA GLY A 135 25.22 3.94 -16.93
C GLY A 135 24.39 4.00 -15.64
N PHE A 136 23.34 4.81 -15.59
CA PHE A 136 22.36 4.80 -14.49
C PHE A 136 21.11 3.96 -14.81
N LEU A 137 20.94 3.53 -16.07
CA LEU A 137 19.92 2.58 -16.51
C LEU A 137 20.38 1.15 -16.23
#